data_AF-B1G861-F1
#
_entry.id   AF-B1G861-F1
#
_cell.length_a   1.000
_cell.length_b   1.000
_cell.length_c   1.000
_cell.angle_alpha   90.00
_cell.angle_beta   90.00
_cell.angle_gamma   90.00
#
_symmetry.space_group_name_H-M   'P 1'
#
loop_
_entity.id
_entity.type
_entity.pdbx_description
1 polymer ?
#
loop_
_entity_poly.entity_id
_entity_poly.type
_entity_poly.pdbx_seq_one_letter_code
_entity_poly.pdbx_strand_id
1 'polypeptide(L)'
;MNSSPTDAAADAAPKEPVLVALGERVRLLRARRGMTRRDLAHQSNVSERHLANLEMGSGNASLLVLAQLAQTLGCSVAALVGDPLSCSAEGEQILELLRDQPPAALQHSLETLRQSLAARSADPGRYRRIALIGLRGAGKSTLGKMLADAMGLPFIELTREIERIAGCKPSEVHALYGATAYRRYEFRALEEVLKREAEAVIASPGGLVSETRTFNLLLSRCFTVWLRATPEDHMQRVIDQGDLRPMAGRSEAMDDLRRILAGRSELYARADVAYDTSGKTLKQAYRGLRELVTASVESNTGDGSWASTST
;
A
#
# COMPACT_ATOMS: atom_id res chain seq x y z
N MET A 1 63.78 -2.53 11.17
CA MET A 1 63.19 -2.55 9.82
C MET A 1 61.97 -3.45 9.87
N ASN A 2 60.78 -2.87 9.95
CA ASN A 2 59.55 -3.60 9.72
C ASN A 2 58.52 -2.60 9.15
N SER A 3 58.25 -2.73 7.87
CA SER A 3 57.30 -1.91 7.13
C SER A 3 56.02 -2.72 6.98
N SER A 4 54.94 -2.29 7.61
CA SER A 4 53.59 -2.76 7.29
C SER A 4 52.77 -1.55 6.85
N PRO A 5 52.20 -1.55 5.63
CA PRO A 5 51.30 -0.50 5.18
C PRO A 5 49.91 -0.79 5.76
N THR A 6 49.41 0.10 6.61
CA THR A 6 48.02 0.05 7.05
C THR A 6 47.18 0.67 5.94
N ASP A 7 46.65 -0.18 5.07
CA ASP A 7 45.56 0.13 4.16
C ASP A 7 44.34 0.59 4.98
N ALA A 8 44.21 1.90 5.15
CA ALA A 8 43.02 2.52 5.69
C ALA A 8 42.01 2.73 4.55
N ALA A 9 41.44 1.63 4.06
CA ALA A 9 40.17 1.68 3.35
C ALA A 9 39.11 2.13 4.37
N ALA A 10 38.89 3.44 4.44
CA ALA A 10 37.83 4.02 5.25
C ALA A 10 36.48 3.45 4.78
N ASP A 11 35.89 2.66 5.66
CA ASP A 11 34.58 2.04 5.57
C ASP A 11 33.52 3.13 5.37
N ALA A 12 33.17 3.43 4.11
CA ALA A 12 32.15 4.39 3.78
C ALA A 12 30.79 3.75 4.07
N ALA A 13 30.18 4.16 5.18
CA ALA A 13 28.81 3.76 5.53
C ALA A 13 27.88 3.85 4.30
N PRO A 14 27.00 2.86 4.09
CA PRO A 14 26.11 2.85 2.95
C PRO A 14 25.30 4.14 2.94
N LYS A 15 25.37 4.89 1.82
CA LYS A 15 24.68 6.18 1.69
C LYS A 15 23.18 5.98 1.82
N GLU A 16 22.54 6.78 2.67
CA GLU A 16 21.10 6.77 2.84
C GLU A 16 20.40 7.06 1.50
N PRO A 17 19.53 6.16 0.99
CA PRO A 17 18.92 6.29 -0.34
C PRO A 17 18.19 7.63 -0.54
N VAL A 18 17.58 8.16 0.53
CA VAL A 18 16.86 9.44 0.52
C VAL A 18 17.81 10.61 0.27
N LEU A 19 19.01 10.60 0.86
CA LEU A 19 20.00 11.66 0.67
C LEU A 19 20.59 11.63 -0.74
N VAL A 20 20.81 10.42 -1.29
CA VAL A 20 21.25 10.25 -2.68
C VAL A 20 20.21 10.81 -3.64
N ALA A 21 18.93 10.45 -3.47
CA ALA A 21 17.86 10.94 -4.32
C ALA A 21 17.69 12.47 -4.25
N LEU A 22 17.77 13.05 -3.04
CA LEU A 22 17.77 14.51 -2.84
C LEU A 22 18.94 15.18 -3.58
N GLY A 23 20.15 14.61 -3.47
CA GLY A 23 21.34 15.13 -4.10
C GLY A 23 21.26 15.13 -5.63
N GLU A 24 20.78 14.02 -6.21
CA GLU A 24 20.51 13.90 -7.64
C GLU A 24 19.46 14.92 -8.10
N ARG A 25 18.41 15.13 -7.29
CA ARG A 25 17.34 16.08 -7.58
C ARG A 25 17.84 17.52 -7.66
N VAL A 26 18.60 17.95 -6.66
CA VAL A 26 19.17 19.31 -6.62
C VAL A 26 20.08 19.52 -7.82
N ARG A 27 20.90 18.51 -8.17
CA ARG A 27 21.77 18.56 -9.34
C ARG A 27 20.97 18.69 -10.65
N LEU A 28 19.90 17.90 -10.81
CA LEU A 28 19.05 17.92 -12.00
C LEU A 28 18.35 19.27 -12.19
N LEU A 29 17.71 19.80 -11.14
CA LEU A 29 17.02 21.08 -11.19
C LEU A 29 17.98 22.24 -11.47
N ARG A 30 19.17 22.19 -10.86
CA ARG A 30 20.24 23.14 -11.12
C ARG A 30 20.68 23.11 -12.59
N ALA A 31 20.87 21.92 -13.16
CA ALA A 31 21.25 21.75 -14.56
C ALA A 31 20.18 22.24 -15.53
N ARG A 32 18.89 21.98 -15.27
CA ARG A 32 17.77 22.49 -16.08
C ARG A 32 17.74 24.02 -16.17
N ARG A 33 18.23 24.70 -15.13
CA ARG A 33 18.32 26.16 -15.05
C ARG A 33 19.66 26.73 -15.52
N GLY A 34 20.57 25.90 -16.04
CA GLY A 34 21.89 26.33 -16.49
C GLY A 34 22.79 26.87 -15.36
N MET A 35 22.50 26.53 -14.10
CA MET A 35 23.24 27.03 -12.95
C MET A 35 24.46 26.16 -12.65
N THR A 36 25.62 26.77 -12.32
CA THR A 36 26.72 26.01 -11.71
C THR A 36 26.45 25.80 -10.23
N ARG A 37 27.14 24.82 -9.61
CA ARG A 37 27.01 24.57 -8.16
C ARG A 37 27.38 25.81 -7.35
N ARG A 38 28.41 26.53 -7.78
CA ARG A 38 28.85 27.79 -7.18
C ARG A 38 27.78 28.88 -7.29
N ASP A 39 27.10 28.98 -8.44
CA ASP A 39 26.02 29.97 -8.64
C ASP A 39 24.84 29.69 -7.71
N LEU A 40 24.42 28.42 -7.61
CA LEU A 40 23.33 28.03 -6.71
C LEU A 40 23.70 28.31 -5.25
N ALA A 41 24.91 27.93 -4.83
CA ALA A 41 25.43 28.18 -3.48
C ALA A 41 25.40 29.68 -3.12
N HIS A 42 25.86 30.53 -4.03
CA HIS A 42 25.85 31.98 -3.84
C HIS A 42 24.42 32.55 -3.75
N GLN A 43 23.54 32.16 -4.66
CA GLN A 43 22.16 32.68 -4.71
C GLN A 43 21.29 32.18 -3.54
N SER A 44 21.53 30.96 -3.05
CA SER A 44 20.79 30.40 -1.92
C SER A 44 21.41 30.72 -0.56
N ASN A 45 22.52 31.45 -0.50
CA ASN A 45 23.31 31.71 0.71
C ASN A 45 23.72 30.42 1.46
N VAL A 46 24.12 29.39 0.72
CA VAL A 46 24.57 28.10 1.25
C VAL A 46 26.02 27.87 0.82
N SER A 47 26.87 27.33 1.69
CA SER A 47 28.26 27.07 1.29
C SER A 47 28.36 26.04 0.15
N GLU A 48 29.26 26.27 -0.80
CA GLU A 48 29.48 25.38 -1.94
C GLU A 48 29.89 23.96 -1.50
N ARG A 49 30.66 23.85 -0.41
CA ARG A 49 31.02 22.56 0.21
C ARG A 49 29.79 21.81 0.74
N HIS A 50 28.87 22.51 1.39
CA HIS A 50 27.63 21.89 1.90
C HIS A 50 26.75 21.43 0.73
N LEU A 51 26.62 22.24 -0.31
CA LEU A 51 25.89 21.89 -1.52
C LEU A 51 26.54 20.71 -2.27
N ALA A 52 27.87 20.62 -2.29
CA ALA A 52 28.58 19.47 -2.86
C ALA A 52 28.29 18.18 -2.09
N ASN A 53 28.35 18.22 -0.76
CA ASN A 53 28.01 17.06 0.09
C ASN A 53 26.55 16.64 -0.09
N LEU A 54 25.65 17.61 -0.21
CA LEU A 54 24.24 17.37 -0.50
C LEU A 54 24.07 16.68 -1.86
N GLU A 55 24.65 17.22 -2.94
CA GLU A 55 24.60 16.63 -4.29
C GLU A 55 25.29 15.26 -4.41
N MET A 56 26.15 14.90 -3.47
CA MET A 56 26.81 13.58 -3.38
C MET A 56 26.05 12.58 -2.51
N GLY A 57 24.95 13.01 -1.87
CA GLY A 57 24.13 12.22 -0.96
C GLY A 57 24.80 11.91 0.38
N SER A 58 25.82 12.69 0.78
CA SER A 58 26.52 12.53 2.06
C SER A 58 26.18 13.62 3.08
N GLY A 59 25.54 14.71 2.66
CA GLY A 59 25.16 15.83 3.51
C GLY A 59 23.66 15.83 3.84
N ASN A 60 23.32 15.83 5.13
CA ASN A 60 21.98 16.15 5.58
C ASN A 60 21.79 17.68 5.57
N ALA A 61 20.71 18.17 4.98
CA ALA A 61 20.36 19.59 4.98
C ALA A 61 19.24 19.87 5.98
N SER A 62 19.32 21.01 6.65
CA SER A 62 18.20 21.51 7.43
C SER A 62 17.04 21.88 6.51
N LEU A 63 15.82 21.86 7.04
CA LEU A 63 14.63 22.26 6.27
C LEU A 63 14.72 23.71 5.76
N LEU A 64 15.40 24.59 6.51
CA LEU A 64 15.65 25.98 6.10
C LEU A 64 16.57 26.06 4.87
N VAL A 65 17.64 25.25 4.84
CA VAL A 65 18.52 25.15 3.66
C VAL A 65 17.73 24.63 2.46
N LEU A 66 16.87 23.63 2.65
CA LEU A 66 16.00 23.13 1.59
C LEU A 66 15.02 24.20 1.09
N ALA A 67 14.45 25.01 1.98
CA ALA A 67 13.57 26.12 1.61
C ALA A 67 14.30 27.18 0.78
N GLN A 68 15.52 27.55 1.15
CA GLN A 68 16.36 28.50 0.41
C GLN A 68 16.74 27.98 -0.99
N LEU A 69 17.14 26.71 -1.06
CA LEU A 69 17.43 26.05 -2.33
C LEU A 69 16.17 26.00 -3.21
N ALA A 70 15.02 25.64 -2.64
CA ALA A 70 13.75 25.55 -3.36
C ALA A 70 13.33 26.90 -3.91
N GLN A 71 13.44 27.98 -3.13
CA GLN A 71 13.15 29.33 -3.57
C GLN A 71 14.06 29.76 -4.74
N THR A 72 15.36 29.48 -4.64
CA THR A 72 16.35 29.80 -5.69
C THR A 72 16.10 28.98 -6.96
N LEU A 73 15.76 27.71 -6.77
CA LEU A 73 15.36 26.79 -7.82
C LEU A 73 13.89 26.96 -8.23
N GLY A 74 13.21 28.02 -7.76
CA GLY A 74 11.83 28.39 -8.08
C GLY A 74 10.87 27.20 -8.06
N CYS A 75 11.02 26.31 -7.09
CA CYS A 75 10.19 25.13 -6.89
C CYS A 75 9.75 25.04 -5.42
N SER A 76 8.86 24.10 -5.10
CA SER A 76 8.50 23.83 -3.70
C SER A 76 9.57 22.95 -3.03
N VAL A 77 9.63 22.97 -1.70
CA VAL A 77 10.49 22.04 -0.93
C VAL A 77 10.12 20.58 -1.23
N ALA A 78 8.83 20.30 -1.46
CA ALA A 78 8.36 18.99 -1.86
C ALA A 78 8.92 18.54 -3.23
N ALA A 79 9.26 19.46 -4.14
CA ALA A 79 9.92 19.10 -5.40
C ALA A 79 11.37 18.65 -5.20
N LEU A 80 12.05 19.14 -4.16
CA LEU A 80 13.42 18.73 -3.83
C LEU A 80 13.49 17.35 -3.17
N VAL A 81 12.52 17.05 -2.30
CA VAL A 81 12.47 15.81 -1.49
C VAL A 81 11.51 14.77 -2.07
N GLY A 82 10.77 15.12 -3.13
CA GLY A 82 9.62 14.37 -3.62
C GLY A 82 9.92 13.02 -4.28
N ASP A 83 8.85 12.38 -4.74
CA ASP A 83 8.82 11.08 -5.42
C ASP A 83 9.45 11.14 -6.84
N PRO A 84 10.01 10.06 -7.41
CA PRO A 84 10.42 10.00 -8.82
C PRO A 84 9.42 10.54 -9.85
N LEU A 85 8.11 10.56 -9.57
CA LEU A 85 7.12 11.22 -10.43
C LEU A 85 7.39 12.72 -10.64
N SER A 86 7.95 13.44 -9.66
CA SER A 86 8.33 14.84 -9.85
C SER A 86 9.69 15.01 -10.56
N CYS A 87 10.36 13.93 -10.99
CA CYS A 87 11.62 14.00 -11.73
C CYS A 87 11.41 14.19 -13.23
N SER A 88 10.31 13.70 -13.80
CA SER A 88 10.04 13.82 -15.24
C SER A 88 9.33 15.15 -15.54
N ALA A 89 9.56 15.70 -16.74
CA ALA A 89 8.89 16.92 -17.17
C ALA A 89 7.36 16.69 -17.25
N GLU A 90 6.96 15.50 -17.68
CA GLU A 90 5.57 15.07 -17.77
C GLU A 90 4.94 14.95 -16.39
N GLY A 91 5.65 14.38 -15.41
CA GLY A 91 5.12 14.22 -14.06
C GLY A 91 5.03 15.55 -13.30
N GLU A 92 5.96 16.48 -13.55
CA GLU A 92 5.88 17.85 -13.04
C GLU A 92 4.66 18.59 -13.61
N GLN A 93 4.41 18.49 -14.92
CA GLN A 93 3.20 19.03 -15.55
C GLN A 93 1.91 18.41 -15.00
N ILE A 94 1.87 17.09 -14.79
CA ILE A 94 0.72 16.42 -14.17
C ILE A 94 0.46 16.98 -12.77
N LEU A 95 1.49 17.10 -11.93
CA LEU A 95 1.34 17.62 -10.58
C LEU A 95 0.90 19.09 -10.56
N GLU A 96 1.36 19.89 -11.52
CA GLU A 96 0.92 21.29 -11.67
C GLU A 96 -0.56 21.37 -12.05
N LEU A 97 -1.02 20.58 -13.01
CA LEU A 97 -2.43 20.53 -13.41
C LEU A 97 -3.36 20.14 -12.26
N LEU A 98 -2.90 19.26 -11.36
CA LEU A 98 -3.70 18.73 -10.25
C LEU A 98 -3.67 19.60 -8.98
N ARG A 99 -2.70 20.51 -8.84
CA ARG A 99 -2.41 21.20 -7.56
C ARG A 99 -3.58 22.00 -6.98
N ASP A 100 -4.32 22.69 -7.84
CA ASP A 100 -5.40 23.62 -7.43
C ASP A 100 -6.80 23.11 -7.80
N GLN A 101 -6.94 21.80 -8.03
CA GLN A 101 -8.20 21.20 -8.43
C GLN A 101 -9.09 20.87 -7.22
N PRO A 102 -10.42 21.07 -7.33
CA PRO A 102 -11.34 20.65 -6.28
C PRO A 102 -11.36 19.11 -6.14
N PRO A 103 -11.69 18.56 -4.96
CA PRO A 103 -11.70 17.11 -4.71
C PRO A 103 -12.49 16.29 -5.75
N ALA A 104 -13.61 16.82 -6.23
CA ALA A 104 -14.42 16.16 -7.25
C ALA A 104 -13.70 16.04 -8.61
N ALA A 105 -12.96 17.08 -9.02
CA ALA A 105 -12.19 17.05 -10.27
C ALA A 105 -10.98 16.10 -10.17
N LEU A 106 -10.34 16.03 -8.99
CA LEU A 106 -9.29 15.05 -8.71
C LEU A 106 -9.82 13.62 -8.79
N GLN A 107 -11.01 13.35 -8.22
CA GLN A 107 -11.66 12.04 -8.30
C GLN A 107 -11.95 11.64 -9.76
N HIS A 108 -12.51 12.56 -10.55
CA HIS A 108 -12.78 12.30 -11.97
C HIS A 108 -11.50 12.05 -12.79
N SER A 109 -10.46 12.85 -12.54
CA SER A 109 -9.15 12.69 -13.19
C SER A 109 -8.51 11.35 -12.84
N LEU A 110 -8.58 10.96 -11.56
CA LEU A 110 -8.08 9.68 -11.07
C LEU A 110 -8.81 8.51 -11.73
N GLU A 111 -10.13 8.59 -11.91
CA GLU A 111 -10.90 7.56 -12.60
C GLU A 111 -10.51 7.44 -14.08
N THR A 112 -10.33 8.57 -14.76
CA THR A 112 -9.87 8.58 -16.17
C THR A 112 -8.46 8.01 -16.33
N LEU A 113 -7.54 8.40 -15.43
CA LEU A 113 -6.18 7.86 -15.40
C LEU A 113 -6.18 6.36 -15.07
N ARG A 114 -7.06 5.91 -14.17
CA ARG A 114 -7.24 4.49 -13.89
C ARG A 114 -7.69 3.75 -15.13
N GLN A 115 -8.69 4.21 -15.86
CA GLN A 115 -9.18 3.51 -17.04
C GLN A 115 -8.11 3.43 -18.15
N SER A 116 -7.39 4.53 -18.39
CA SER A 116 -6.35 4.58 -19.43
C SER A 116 -5.08 3.79 -19.07
N LEU A 117 -4.65 3.83 -17.80
CA LEU A 117 -3.44 3.13 -17.34
C LEU A 117 -3.70 1.68 -16.91
N ALA A 118 -4.88 1.37 -16.36
CA ALA A 118 -5.27 0.01 -16.04
C ALA A 118 -5.42 -0.84 -17.31
N ALA A 119 -5.83 -0.28 -18.45
CA ALA A 119 -5.85 -1.01 -19.72
C ALA A 119 -4.46 -1.56 -20.13
N ARG A 120 -3.36 -0.94 -19.67
CA ARG A 120 -1.98 -1.39 -19.93
C ARG A 120 -1.37 -2.26 -18.82
N SER A 121 -2.02 -2.30 -17.64
CA SER A 121 -1.50 -2.95 -16.43
C SER A 121 -2.47 -3.95 -15.79
N ALA A 122 -3.64 -4.17 -16.40
CA ALA A 122 -4.63 -5.12 -15.91
C ALA A 122 -4.04 -6.52 -16.06
N ASP A 123 -3.71 -7.13 -14.91
CA ASP A 123 -3.43 -8.55 -14.87
C ASP A 123 -4.67 -9.28 -15.43
N PRO A 124 -4.57 -10.01 -16.56
CA PRO A 124 -5.72 -10.72 -17.12
C PRO A 124 -6.32 -11.73 -16.13
N GLY A 125 -5.51 -12.23 -15.19
CA GLY A 125 -5.91 -13.12 -14.12
C GLY A 125 -6.51 -12.42 -12.90
N ARG A 126 -6.67 -11.09 -12.92
CA ARG A 126 -7.18 -10.33 -11.76
C ARG A 126 -8.51 -10.86 -11.25
N TYR A 127 -9.46 -11.11 -12.14
CA TYR A 127 -10.80 -11.59 -11.78
C TYR A 127 -10.84 -13.07 -11.37
N ARG A 128 -9.74 -13.81 -11.56
CA ARG A 128 -9.57 -15.19 -11.09
C ARG A 128 -9.06 -15.26 -9.65
N ARG A 129 -8.58 -14.15 -9.10
CA ARG A 129 -8.12 -14.02 -7.71
C ARG A 129 -9.06 -13.12 -6.94
N ILE A 130 -9.82 -13.68 -6.01
CA ILE A 130 -10.80 -12.95 -5.20
C ILE A 130 -10.17 -12.62 -3.85
N ALA A 131 -9.90 -11.34 -3.59
CA ALA A 131 -9.36 -10.89 -2.31
C ALA A 131 -10.46 -10.28 -1.43
N LEU A 132 -10.67 -10.88 -0.26
CA LEU A 132 -11.60 -10.40 0.76
C LEU A 132 -10.86 -9.45 1.71
N ILE A 133 -11.31 -8.20 1.77
CA ILE A 133 -10.80 -7.17 2.68
C ILE A 133 -11.87 -6.75 3.69
N GLY A 134 -11.44 -6.21 4.83
CA GLY A 134 -12.34 -5.78 5.90
C GLY A 134 -11.73 -6.03 7.28
N LEU A 135 -12.31 -5.44 8.32
CA LEU A 135 -11.81 -5.62 9.68
C LEU A 135 -11.95 -7.06 10.18
N ARG A 136 -11.22 -7.38 11.25
CA ARG A 136 -11.40 -8.64 11.99
C ARG A 136 -12.88 -8.76 12.41
N GLY A 137 -13.46 -9.95 12.34
CA GLY A 137 -14.90 -10.14 12.52
C GLY A 137 -15.77 -9.91 11.28
N ALA A 138 -15.24 -9.37 10.17
CA ALA A 138 -16.00 -9.21 8.91
C ALA A 138 -16.46 -10.54 8.27
N GLY A 139 -15.96 -11.69 8.74
CA GLY A 139 -16.27 -13.00 8.16
C GLY A 139 -15.35 -13.44 7.02
N LYS A 140 -14.26 -12.71 6.72
CA LYS A 140 -13.30 -13.04 5.64
C LYS A 140 -12.86 -14.50 5.62
N SER A 141 -12.43 -15.04 6.76
CA SER A 141 -11.95 -16.43 6.82
C SER A 141 -13.07 -17.45 6.63
N THR A 142 -14.22 -17.23 7.26
CA THR A 142 -15.35 -18.17 7.20
C THR A 142 -16.01 -18.15 5.81
N LEU A 143 -16.40 -16.96 5.34
CA LEU A 143 -17.05 -16.79 4.04
C LEU A 143 -16.08 -17.09 2.88
N GLY A 144 -14.80 -16.75 3.04
CA GLY A 144 -13.77 -17.04 2.05
C GLY A 144 -13.52 -18.53 1.86
N LYS A 145 -13.47 -19.33 2.93
CA LYS A 145 -13.40 -20.79 2.83
C LYS A 145 -14.60 -21.36 2.09
N MET A 146 -15.81 -20.97 2.51
CA MET A 146 -17.04 -21.44 1.85
C MET A 146 -17.08 -21.07 0.36
N LEU A 147 -16.61 -19.88 0.00
CA LEU A 147 -16.54 -19.42 -1.38
C LEU A 147 -15.50 -20.22 -2.18
N ALA A 148 -14.32 -20.43 -1.62
CA ALA A 148 -13.25 -21.21 -2.24
C ALA A 148 -13.69 -22.66 -2.49
N ASP A 149 -14.26 -23.32 -1.47
CA ASP A 149 -14.74 -24.69 -1.56
C ASP A 149 -15.79 -24.86 -2.65
N ALA A 150 -16.73 -23.91 -2.75
CA ALA A 150 -17.78 -23.97 -3.76
C ALA A 150 -17.33 -23.63 -5.18
N MET A 151 -16.24 -22.88 -5.32
CA MET A 151 -15.65 -22.54 -6.63
C MET A 151 -14.52 -23.51 -7.03
N GLY A 152 -14.15 -24.47 -6.17
CA GLY A 152 -13.01 -25.36 -6.41
C GLY A 152 -11.66 -24.65 -6.41
N LEU A 153 -11.55 -23.53 -5.70
CA LEU A 153 -10.34 -22.68 -5.66
C LEU A 153 -9.56 -22.87 -4.35
N PRO A 154 -8.24 -22.62 -4.33
CA PRO A 154 -7.49 -22.60 -3.09
C PRO A 154 -7.90 -21.41 -2.22
N PHE A 155 -8.07 -21.68 -0.92
CA PHE A 155 -8.28 -20.65 0.09
C PHE A 155 -6.98 -20.29 0.80
N ILE A 156 -6.63 -19.00 0.79
CA ILE A 156 -5.35 -18.51 1.32
C ILE A 156 -5.61 -17.44 2.38
N GLU A 157 -5.21 -17.72 3.62
CA GLU A 157 -5.16 -16.69 4.67
C GLU A 157 -3.80 -16.01 4.62
N LEU A 158 -3.75 -14.76 4.16
CA LEU A 158 -2.49 -14.04 3.99
C LEU A 158 -1.74 -13.88 5.32
N THR A 159 -2.44 -13.82 6.46
CA THR A 159 -1.81 -13.85 7.79
C THR A 159 -0.99 -15.12 8.03
N ARG A 160 -1.44 -16.30 7.55
CA ARG A 160 -0.69 -17.56 7.67
C ARG A 160 0.53 -17.58 6.77
N GLU A 161 0.44 -16.98 5.59
CA GLU A 161 1.60 -16.82 4.70
C GLU A 161 2.64 -15.86 5.30
N ILE A 162 2.21 -14.80 5.99
CA ILE A 162 3.09 -13.93 6.77
C ILE A 162 3.80 -14.73 7.87
N GLU A 163 3.06 -15.55 8.63
CA GLU A 163 3.63 -16.41 9.67
C GLU A 163 4.65 -17.40 9.11
N ARG A 164 4.35 -18.03 7.97
CA ARG A 164 5.24 -18.96 7.29
C ARG A 164 6.55 -18.29 6.87
N ILE A 165 6.48 -17.08 6.33
CA ILE A 165 7.67 -16.33 5.86
C ILE A 165 8.46 -15.76 7.04
N ALA A 166 7.78 -15.24 8.07
CA ALA A 166 8.44 -14.66 9.25
C ALA A 166 8.99 -15.71 10.22
N GLY A 167 8.46 -16.94 10.18
CA GLY A 167 8.82 -18.02 11.11
C GLY A 167 8.22 -17.86 12.51
N CYS A 168 7.36 -16.87 12.72
CA CYS A 168 6.75 -16.56 14.01
C CYS A 168 5.40 -15.84 13.84
N LYS A 169 4.63 -15.72 14.92
CA LYS A 169 3.29 -15.10 14.90
C LYS A 169 3.37 -13.58 14.68
N PRO A 170 2.33 -12.93 14.12
CA PRO A 170 2.30 -11.48 13.95
C PRO A 170 2.61 -10.70 15.23
N SER A 171 2.10 -11.17 16.39
CA SER A 171 2.39 -10.55 17.70
C SER A 171 3.88 -10.57 18.03
N GLU A 172 4.57 -11.65 17.70
CA GLU A 172 6.01 -11.81 17.93
C GLU A 172 6.81 -10.97 16.93
N VAL A 173 6.37 -10.89 15.67
CA VAL A 173 6.97 -9.98 14.67
C VAL A 173 6.88 -8.53 15.17
N HIS A 174 5.72 -8.12 15.67
CA HIS A 174 5.54 -6.77 16.21
C HIS A 174 6.41 -6.52 17.45
N ALA A 175 6.51 -7.48 18.37
CA ALA A 175 7.29 -7.35 19.59
C ALA A 175 8.81 -7.32 19.34
N LEU A 176 9.31 -8.15 18.42
CA LEU A 176 10.74 -8.32 18.17
C LEU A 176 11.28 -7.38 17.10
N TYR A 177 10.50 -7.12 16.05
CA TYR A 177 10.97 -6.43 14.83
C TYR A 177 10.17 -5.16 14.49
N GLY A 178 9.08 -4.89 15.23
CA GLY A 178 8.26 -3.70 15.06
C GLY A 178 7.30 -3.75 13.86
N ALA A 179 6.48 -2.71 13.75
CA ALA A 179 5.43 -2.60 12.72
C ALA A 179 5.99 -2.53 11.29
N THR A 180 7.11 -1.84 11.07
CA THR A 180 7.74 -1.73 9.74
C THR A 180 8.18 -3.09 9.20
N ALA A 181 8.73 -3.96 10.06
CA ALA A 181 9.09 -5.31 9.65
C ALA A 181 7.86 -6.14 9.27
N TYR A 182 6.78 -6.05 10.06
CA TYR A 182 5.52 -6.69 9.71
C TYR A 182 5.01 -6.28 8.33
N ARG A 183 5.06 -4.98 7.98
CA ARG A 183 4.66 -4.50 6.65
C ARG A 183 5.51 -5.07 5.52
N ARG A 184 6.82 -5.26 5.74
CA ARG A 184 7.68 -5.93 4.75
C ARG A 184 7.29 -7.39 4.55
N TYR A 185 6.99 -8.12 5.62
CA TYR A 185 6.51 -9.50 5.53
C TYR A 185 5.12 -9.59 4.89
N GLU A 186 4.22 -8.66 5.20
CA GLU A 186 2.89 -8.54 4.59
C GLU A 186 2.98 -8.33 3.08
N PHE A 187 3.86 -7.43 2.63
CA PHE A 187 4.10 -7.21 1.20
C PHE A 187 4.67 -8.46 0.51
N ARG A 188 5.71 -9.08 1.09
CA ARG A 188 6.34 -10.28 0.52
C ARG A 188 5.38 -11.47 0.45
N ALA A 189 4.57 -11.68 1.49
CA ALA A 189 3.57 -12.74 1.51
C ALA A 189 2.57 -12.57 0.37
N LEU A 190 2.08 -11.35 0.14
CA LEU A 190 1.15 -11.09 -0.96
C LEU A 190 1.83 -11.34 -2.31
N GLU A 191 3.06 -10.86 -2.48
CA GLU A 191 3.81 -11.04 -3.72
C GLU A 191 4.07 -12.52 -4.05
N GLU A 192 4.46 -13.33 -3.06
CA GLU A 192 4.65 -14.78 -3.23
C GLU A 192 3.35 -15.50 -3.59
N VAL A 193 2.24 -15.18 -2.91
CA VAL A 193 0.92 -15.75 -3.20
C VAL A 193 0.49 -15.44 -4.63
N LEU A 194 0.63 -14.19 -5.05
CA LEU A 194 0.23 -13.78 -6.41
C LEU A 194 1.08 -14.41 -7.51
N LYS A 195 2.35 -14.73 -7.23
CA LYS A 195 3.23 -15.45 -8.16
C LYS A 195 2.93 -16.94 -8.22
N ARG A 196 2.60 -17.56 -7.09
CA ARG A 196 2.36 -19.00 -6.98
C ARG A 196 0.97 -19.39 -7.50
N GLU A 197 -0.03 -18.55 -7.26
CA GLU A 197 -1.43 -18.90 -7.43
C GLU A 197 -2.02 -18.12 -8.59
N ALA A 198 -2.42 -18.81 -9.65
CA ALA A 198 -3.11 -18.18 -10.78
C ALA A 198 -4.55 -17.79 -10.42
N GLU A 199 -5.20 -18.59 -9.57
CA GLU A 199 -6.59 -18.44 -9.17
C GLU A 199 -6.72 -18.80 -7.68
N ALA A 200 -7.37 -17.97 -6.87
CA ALA A 200 -7.46 -18.18 -5.43
C ALA A 200 -8.52 -17.29 -4.77
N VAL A 201 -8.99 -17.70 -3.59
CA VAL A 201 -9.70 -16.80 -2.66
C VAL A 201 -8.76 -16.43 -1.52
N ILE A 202 -8.45 -15.15 -1.38
CA ILE A 202 -7.46 -14.62 -0.45
C ILE A 202 -8.15 -13.83 0.66
N ALA A 203 -7.95 -14.20 1.91
CA ALA A 203 -8.37 -13.39 3.06
C ALA A 203 -7.21 -12.51 3.56
N SER A 204 -7.39 -11.19 3.52
CA SER A 204 -6.36 -10.23 3.93
C SER A 204 -6.33 -9.96 5.44
N PRO A 205 -5.20 -9.51 6.03
CA PRO A 205 -5.19 -8.87 7.33
C PRO A 205 -6.05 -7.60 7.31
N GLY A 206 -6.73 -7.29 8.42
CA GLY A 206 -7.58 -6.10 8.51
C GLY A 206 -6.82 -4.77 8.54
N GLY A 207 -5.49 -4.81 8.68
CA GLY A 207 -4.63 -3.63 8.64
C GLY A 207 -3.97 -3.40 7.29
N LEU A 208 -4.15 -4.28 6.31
CA LEU A 208 -3.44 -4.24 5.02
C LEU A 208 -3.75 -2.96 4.24
N VAL A 209 -5.00 -2.49 4.31
CA VAL A 209 -5.45 -1.28 3.58
C VAL A 209 -4.72 0.00 3.99
N SER A 210 -4.14 0.03 5.20
CA SER A 210 -3.34 1.17 5.68
C SER A 210 -1.92 1.21 5.11
N GLU A 211 -1.47 0.15 4.44
CA GLU A 211 -0.16 0.09 3.79
C GLU A 211 -0.33 0.30 2.27
N THR A 212 -0.12 1.54 1.81
CA THR A 212 -0.40 1.95 0.42
C THR A 212 0.21 1.04 -0.62
N ARG A 213 1.48 0.65 -0.45
CA ARG A 213 2.19 -0.20 -1.41
C ARG A 213 1.54 -1.57 -1.55
N THR A 214 1.29 -2.26 -0.44
CA THR A 214 0.69 -3.59 -0.43
C THR A 214 -0.75 -3.55 -0.92
N PHE A 215 -1.51 -2.53 -0.51
CA PHE A 215 -2.90 -2.42 -0.92
C PHE A 215 -3.05 -2.11 -2.42
N ASN A 216 -2.18 -1.26 -2.99
CA ASN A 216 -2.16 -1.01 -4.43
C ASN A 216 -1.81 -2.29 -5.22
N LEU A 217 -0.90 -3.13 -4.72
CA LEU A 217 -0.60 -4.42 -5.33
C LEU A 217 -1.83 -5.33 -5.31
N LEU A 218 -2.53 -5.42 -4.17
CA LEU A 218 -3.75 -6.21 -4.05
C LEU A 218 -4.84 -5.75 -5.04
N LEU A 219 -5.11 -4.44 -5.08
CA LEU A 219 -6.11 -3.86 -5.98
C LEU A 219 -5.78 -4.08 -7.46
N SER A 220 -4.50 -4.03 -7.84
CA SER A 220 -4.12 -4.22 -9.25
C SER A 220 -4.13 -5.68 -9.71
N ARG A 221 -4.06 -6.64 -8.78
CA ARG A 221 -3.86 -8.07 -9.09
C ARG A 221 -4.99 -9.00 -8.68
N CYS A 222 -5.94 -8.52 -7.89
CA CYS A 222 -7.12 -9.27 -7.45
C CYS A 222 -8.41 -8.49 -7.71
N PHE A 223 -9.50 -9.22 -7.91
CA PHE A 223 -10.84 -8.70 -7.70
C PHE A 223 -11.10 -8.59 -6.20
N THR A 224 -11.37 -7.38 -5.72
CA THR A 224 -11.39 -7.07 -4.30
C THR A 224 -12.82 -6.87 -3.80
N VAL A 225 -13.17 -7.60 -2.73
CA VAL A 225 -14.48 -7.53 -2.07
C VAL A 225 -14.30 -7.02 -0.66
N TRP A 226 -14.84 -5.84 -0.37
CA TRP A 226 -14.92 -5.33 0.99
C TRP A 226 -16.11 -5.96 1.73
N LEU A 227 -15.82 -6.83 2.69
CA LEU A 227 -16.81 -7.32 3.64
C LEU A 227 -16.98 -6.32 4.79
N ARG A 228 -18.16 -5.72 4.87
CA ARG A 228 -18.53 -4.79 5.96
C ARG A 228 -19.53 -5.43 6.91
N ALA A 229 -19.46 -5.03 8.16
CA ALA A 229 -20.44 -5.35 9.20
C ALA A 229 -20.58 -4.13 10.12
N THR A 230 -21.67 -4.07 10.89
CA THR A 230 -21.80 -3.09 11.98
C THR A 230 -20.68 -3.29 13.01
N PRO A 231 -20.24 -2.23 13.71
CA PRO A 231 -19.29 -2.35 14.82
C PRO A 231 -19.72 -3.41 15.85
N GLU A 232 -21.02 -3.50 16.13
CA GLU A 232 -21.62 -4.46 17.04
C GLU A 232 -21.45 -5.90 16.54
N ASP A 233 -21.70 -6.16 15.25
CA ASP A 233 -21.51 -7.49 14.66
C ASP A 233 -20.02 -7.88 14.59
N HIS A 234 -19.13 -6.92 14.29
CA HIS A 234 -17.69 -7.13 14.35
C HIS A 234 -17.25 -7.57 15.75
N MET A 235 -17.70 -6.86 16.77
CA MET A 235 -17.37 -7.13 18.16
C MET A 235 -17.87 -8.51 18.59
N GLN A 236 -19.15 -8.80 18.33
CA GLN A 236 -19.75 -10.09 18.71
C GLN A 236 -18.99 -11.26 18.08
N ARG A 237 -18.70 -11.19 16.78
CA ARG A 237 -17.98 -12.26 16.08
C ARG A 237 -16.53 -12.42 16.55
N VAL A 238 -15.88 -11.34 17.00
CA VAL A 238 -14.53 -11.42 17.57
C VAL A 238 -14.54 -12.09 18.95
N ILE A 239 -15.55 -11.78 19.78
CA ILE A 239 -15.76 -12.43 21.08
C ILE A 239 -16.03 -13.93 20.88
N ASP A 240 -16.92 -14.29 19.96
CA ASP A 240 -17.27 -15.69 19.66
C ASP A 240 -16.05 -16.51 19.16
N GLN A 241 -15.04 -15.84 18.59
CA GLN A 241 -13.78 -16.44 18.15
C GLN A 241 -12.74 -16.61 19.29
N GLY A 242 -13.11 -16.32 20.54
CA GLY A 242 -12.25 -16.50 21.71
C GLY A 242 -11.17 -15.43 21.85
N ASP A 243 -11.29 -14.31 21.14
CA ASP A 243 -10.39 -13.17 21.31
C ASP A 243 -10.90 -12.32 22.47
N LEU A 244 -10.24 -12.43 23.63
CA LEU A 244 -10.65 -11.74 24.87
C LEU A 244 -10.16 -10.29 24.95
N ARG A 245 -9.32 -9.84 24.01
CA ARG A 245 -8.85 -8.44 23.95
C ARG A 245 -9.97 -7.39 23.98
N PRO A 246 -11.16 -7.61 23.39
CA PRO A 246 -12.28 -6.69 23.49
C PRO A 246 -13.06 -6.75 24.83
N MET A 247 -12.78 -7.72 25.70
CA MET A 247 -13.46 -7.84 27.00
C MET A 247 -12.84 -6.94 28.09
N ALA A 248 -11.57 -6.56 27.95
CA ALA A 248 -10.94 -5.56 28.81
C ALA A 248 -11.39 -4.15 28.34
N GLY A 249 -12.41 -3.58 28.99
CA GLY A 249 -12.88 -2.22 28.67
C GLY A 249 -13.86 -2.15 27.50
N ARG A 250 -14.94 -2.95 27.53
CA ARG A 250 -15.96 -3.11 26.46
C ARG A 250 -16.45 -1.80 25.82
N SER A 251 -16.56 -0.71 26.58
CA SER A 251 -16.96 0.61 26.03
C SER A 251 -15.84 1.27 25.24
N GLU A 252 -14.64 1.35 25.80
CA GLU A 252 -13.46 1.93 25.15
C GLU A 252 -13.07 1.13 23.90
N ALA A 253 -13.13 -0.20 23.98
CA ALA A 253 -12.88 -1.10 22.85
C ALA A 253 -13.88 -0.90 21.70
N MET A 254 -15.15 -0.61 22.01
CA MET A 254 -16.16 -0.30 20.99
C MET A 254 -15.90 1.05 20.33
N ASP A 255 -15.52 2.06 21.10
CA ASP A 255 -15.21 3.39 20.56
C ASP A 255 -13.92 3.38 19.74
N ASP A 256 -12.91 2.61 20.15
CA ASP A 256 -11.71 2.33 19.37
C ASP A 256 -12.05 1.64 18.04
N LEU A 257 -12.92 0.62 18.08
CA LEU A 257 -13.37 -0.07 16.87
C LEU A 257 -14.08 0.87 15.90
N ARG A 258 -14.96 1.74 16.41
CA ARG A 258 -15.64 2.78 15.62
C ARG A 258 -14.64 3.75 15.00
N ARG A 259 -13.64 4.21 15.76
CA ARG A 259 -12.56 5.08 15.26
C ARG A 259 -11.74 4.39 14.15
N ILE A 260 -11.39 3.12 14.32
CA ILE A 260 -10.66 2.35 13.30
C ILE A 260 -11.51 2.17 12.03
N LEU A 261 -12.81 1.87 12.17
CA LEU A 261 -13.73 1.77 11.04
C LEU A 261 -13.83 3.09 10.29
N ALA A 262 -14.04 4.20 11.00
CA ALA A 262 -14.13 5.53 10.41
C ALA A 262 -12.85 5.86 9.62
N GLY A 263 -11.68 5.69 10.26
CA GLY A 263 -10.38 6.01 9.65
C GLY A 263 -9.96 5.08 8.51
N ARG A 264 -10.57 3.89 8.36
CA ARG A 264 -10.25 2.95 7.26
C ARG A 264 -11.35 2.83 6.22
N SER A 265 -12.52 3.42 6.44
CA SER A 265 -13.68 3.30 5.54
C SER A 265 -13.36 3.74 4.12
N GLU A 266 -12.72 4.89 3.96
CA GLU A 266 -12.29 5.43 2.66
C GLU A 266 -11.28 4.51 1.95
N LEU A 267 -10.39 3.86 2.71
CA LEU A 267 -9.43 2.92 2.16
C LEU A 267 -10.13 1.64 1.69
N TYR A 268 -11.04 1.08 2.51
CA TYR A 268 -11.82 -0.09 2.12
C TYR A 268 -12.75 0.17 0.92
N ALA A 269 -13.29 1.39 0.81
CA ALA A 269 -14.17 1.80 -0.29
C ALA A 269 -13.48 1.79 -1.66
N ARG A 270 -12.14 1.68 -1.71
CA ARG A 270 -11.37 1.48 -2.95
C ARG A 270 -11.48 0.07 -3.52
N ALA A 271 -12.11 -0.87 -2.80
CA ALA A 271 -12.41 -2.20 -3.34
C ALA A 271 -13.34 -2.11 -4.56
N ASP A 272 -13.32 -3.14 -5.41
CA ASP A 272 -14.18 -3.21 -6.59
C ASP A 272 -15.66 -3.28 -6.20
N VAL A 273 -15.97 -4.03 -5.15
CA VAL A 273 -17.33 -4.14 -4.61
C VAL A 273 -17.34 -4.17 -3.08
N ALA A 274 -18.43 -3.69 -2.49
CA ALA A 274 -18.68 -3.77 -1.06
C ALA A 274 -19.89 -4.68 -0.78
N TYR A 275 -19.77 -5.55 0.22
CA TYR A 275 -20.82 -6.48 0.62
C TYR A 275 -21.09 -6.40 2.12
N ASP A 276 -22.35 -6.10 2.46
CA ASP A 276 -22.80 -6.00 3.84
C ASP A 276 -23.20 -7.36 4.41
N THR A 277 -22.57 -7.74 5.51
CA THR A 277 -22.84 -8.99 6.23
C THR A 277 -23.65 -8.77 7.51
N SER A 278 -24.07 -7.54 7.80
CA SER A 278 -24.73 -7.19 9.06
C SER A 278 -26.11 -7.82 9.19
N GLY A 279 -26.44 -8.37 10.36
CA GLY A 279 -27.75 -8.98 10.62
C GLY A 279 -28.11 -10.21 9.76
N LYS A 280 -27.16 -10.71 8.96
CA LYS A 280 -27.34 -11.90 8.11
C LYS A 280 -26.84 -13.15 8.83
N THR A 281 -27.59 -14.24 8.72
CA THR A 281 -27.07 -15.57 9.09
C THR A 281 -25.90 -15.95 8.18
N LEU A 282 -25.04 -16.86 8.62
CA LEU A 282 -23.89 -17.32 7.82
C LEU A 282 -24.31 -17.80 6.42
N LYS A 283 -25.42 -18.55 6.33
CA LYS A 283 -25.96 -19.06 5.06
C LYS A 283 -26.44 -17.93 4.13
N GLN A 284 -27.12 -16.92 4.66
CA GLN A 284 -27.57 -15.75 3.90
C GLN A 284 -26.38 -14.89 3.45
N ALA A 285 -25.43 -14.64 4.36
CA ALA A 285 -24.22 -13.89 4.07
C ALA A 285 -23.42 -14.56 2.95
N TYR A 286 -23.22 -15.87 3.02
CA TYR A 286 -22.55 -16.65 1.99
C TYR A 286 -23.28 -16.63 0.64
N ARG A 287 -24.59 -16.87 0.62
CA ARG A 287 -25.37 -16.89 -0.63
C ARG A 287 -25.24 -15.57 -1.38
N GLY A 288 -25.46 -14.44 -0.69
CA GLY A 288 -25.36 -13.13 -1.31
C GLY A 288 -23.92 -12.76 -1.70
N LEU A 289 -22.90 -13.21 -0.96
CA LEU A 289 -21.51 -13.01 -1.36
C LEU A 289 -21.20 -13.76 -2.66
N ARG A 290 -21.64 -15.02 -2.76
CA ARG A 290 -21.41 -15.83 -3.96
C ARG A 290 -22.09 -15.21 -5.18
N GLU A 291 -23.36 -14.83 -5.05
CA GLU A 291 -24.11 -14.16 -6.14
C GLU A 291 -23.41 -12.87 -6.60
N LEU A 292 -22.95 -12.03 -5.67
CA LEU A 292 -22.23 -10.80 -5.99
C LEU A 292 -20.91 -11.07 -6.74
N VAL A 293 -20.12 -12.04 -6.24
CA VAL A 293 -18.82 -12.39 -6.84
C VAL A 293 -19.01 -12.98 -8.23
N THR A 294 -19.91 -13.96 -8.40
CA THR A 294 -20.18 -14.59 -9.69
C THR A 294 -20.63 -13.56 -10.73
N ALA A 295 -21.61 -12.71 -10.39
CA ALA A 295 -22.10 -11.68 -11.32
C ALA A 295 -21.00 -10.68 -11.72
N SER A 296 -20.14 -10.30 -10.77
CA SER A 296 -19.05 -9.34 -11.02
C SER A 296 -17.93 -9.95 -11.86
N VAL A 297 -17.59 -11.21 -11.63
CA VAL A 297 -16.55 -11.92 -12.41
C VAL A 297 -17.05 -12.14 -13.84
N GLU A 298 -18.26 -12.66 -14.03
CA GLU A 298 -18.85 -12.91 -15.36
C GLU A 298 -18.94 -11.65 -16.22
N SER A 299 -19.35 -10.53 -15.63
CA SER A 299 -19.45 -9.24 -16.34
C SER A 299 -18.10 -8.72 -16.83
N ASN A 300 -16.99 -9.13 -16.20
CA ASN A 300 -15.65 -8.60 -16.49
C ASN A 300 -14.74 -9.59 -17.22
N THR A 301 -15.00 -10.90 -17.15
CA THR A 301 -14.21 -11.90 -17.90
C THR A 301 -14.76 -12.18 -19.29
N GLY A 302 -16.00 -11.79 -19.60
CA GLY A 302 -16.62 -11.95 -20.93
C GLY A 302 -16.81 -13.41 -21.37
N ASP A 303 -16.41 -14.37 -20.54
CA ASP A 303 -16.37 -15.79 -20.82
C ASP A 303 -17.16 -16.51 -19.72
N GLY A 304 -18.29 -17.08 -20.09
CA GLY A 304 -19.25 -17.77 -19.21
C GLY A 304 -18.75 -19.13 -18.68
N SER A 305 -17.43 -19.35 -18.65
CA SER A 305 -16.82 -20.65 -18.32
C SER A 305 -16.92 -21.03 -16.84
N TRP A 306 -17.37 -20.12 -15.96
CA TRP A 306 -17.62 -20.43 -14.53
C TRP A 306 -18.93 -21.17 -14.28
N ALA A 307 -19.89 -21.12 -15.22
CA ALA A 307 -21.25 -21.64 -15.02
C ALA A 307 -21.45 -23.12 -15.39
N SER A 308 -20.41 -23.84 -15.84
CA SER A 308 -20.56 -25.17 -16.46
C SER A 308 -19.66 -26.25 -15.88
N THR A 309 -19.70 -26.49 -14.56
CA THR A 309 -19.35 -27.81 -14.04
C THR A 309 -20.14 -28.15 -12.78
N SER A 310 -21.36 -28.66 -12.96
CA SER A 310 -22.10 -29.42 -11.95
C SER A 310 -23.13 -30.27 -12.69
N THR A 311 -22.75 -31.52 -12.95
CA THR A 311 -23.68 -32.65 -13.07
C THR A 311 -23.26 -33.66 -12.01
#